data_AF-A0A8T5AUR9-F1
#
_entry.id   AF-A0A8T5AUR9-F1
#
_cell.length_a   1.000
_cell.length_b   1.000
_cell.length_c   1.000
_cell.angle_alpha   90.00
_cell.angle_beta   90.00
_cell.angle_gamma   90.00
#
_symmetry.space_group_name_H-M   'P 1'
#
loop_
_entity.id
_entity.type
_entity.pdbx_description
1 polymer ?
#
loop_
_entity_poly.entity_id
_entity_poly.type
_entity_poly.pdbx_seq_one_letter_code
_entity_poly.pdbx_strand_id
1 'polypeptide(L)'
;MAAATDLGLWPPERMGYEYSHTPVGMGRLYTLGVVAEAKVIVGDRDTPSINAYIVVSEYEREVLISDHLAGALGLAVEDFRDGLWRFNDEPFSRVRRSEGPRYWP
;
A
#
# COMPACT_ATOMS: atom_id res chain seq x y z
N MET A 1 11.20 7.50 2.98
CA MET A 1 12.32 6.94 2.17
C MET A 1 12.84 5.60 2.66
N ALA A 2 13.01 5.39 3.98
CA ALA A 2 13.63 4.18 4.51
C ALA A 2 12.92 2.87 4.13
N ALA A 3 11.57 2.85 4.07
CA ALA A 3 10.84 1.67 3.59
C ALA A 3 11.26 1.23 2.18
N ALA A 4 11.37 2.19 1.25
CA ALA A 4 11.82 1.91 -0.11
C ALA A 4 13.27 1.42 -0.15
N THR A 5 14.13 1.89 0.76
CA THR A 5 15.53 1.43 0.87
C THR A 5 15.59 0.00 1.40
N ASP A 6 14.83 -0.31 2.44
CA ASP A 6 14.73 -1.65 3.05
C ASP A 6 14.23 -2.70 2.04
N LEU A 7 13.32 -2.28 1.15
CA LEU A 7 12.79 -3.10 0.06
C LEU A 7 13.72 -3.15 -1.18
N GLY A 8 14.89 -2.50 -1.14
CA GLY A 8 15.83 -2.46 -2.28
C GLY A 8 15.33 -1.66 -3.48
N LEU A 9 14.31 -0.82 -3.30
CA LEU A 9 13.70 0.01 -4.34
C LEU A 9 14.36 1.39 -4.47
N TRP A 10 15.24 1.75 -3.53
CA TRP A 10 15.88 3.05 -3.47
C TRP A 10 17.41 2.96 -3.24
N PRO A 11 18.22 3.75 -3.98
CA PRO A 11 17.84 4.58 -5.13
C PRO A 11 17.52 3.72 -6.37
N PRO A 12 16.52 4.09 -7.19
CA PRO A 12 16.20 3.34 -8.40
C PRO A 12 17.19 3.65 -9.53
N GLU A 13 17.30 2.73 -10.50
CA GLU A 13 18.10 2.96 -11.72
C GLU A 13 17.47 4.04 -12.63
N ARG A 14 16.13 4.11 -12.66
CA ARG A 14 15.36 5.13 -13.38
C ARG A 14 14.39 5.81 -12.42
N MET A 15 14.30 7.12 -12.51
CA MET A 15 13.51 7.93 -11.60
C MET A 15 12.81 9.04 -12.37
N GLY A 16 11.48 9.07 -12.27
CA GLY A 16 10.67 10.24 -12.59
C GLY A 16 10.24 10.96 -11.31
N TYR A 17 9.67 12.14 -11.47
CA TYR A 17 8.93 12.78 -10.41
C TYR A 17 7.66 13.41 -10.97
N GLU A 18 6.62 13.40 -10.15
CA GLU A 18 5.34 14.02 -10.44
C GLU A 18 4.96 14.90 -9.26
N TYR A 19 4.27 16.00 -9.56
CA TYR A 19 3.60 16.77 -8.52
C TYR A 19 2.16 16.28 -8.42
N SER A 20 1.79 15.82 -7.22
CA SER A 20 0.44 15.37 -6.93
C SER A 20 -0.20 16.31 -5.92
N HIS A 21 -1.50 16.54 -6.07
CA HIS A 21 -2.27 17.20 -5.03
C HIS A 21 -2.35 16.29 -3.82
N THR A 22 -1.79 16.76 -2.71
CA THR A 22 -1.94 16.15 -1.39
C THR A 22 -2.89 17.01 -0.55
N PRO A 23 -3.43 16.50 0.57
CA PRO A 23 -4.25 17.31 1.47
C PRO A 23 -3.58 18.60 1.98
N VAL A 24 -2.25 18.68 1.94
CA VAL A 24 -1.45 19.83 2.43
C VAL A 24 -0.96 20.75 1.29
N GLY A 25 -1.19 20.39 0.03
CA GLY A 25 -0.73 21.14 -1.15
C GLY A 25 -0.05 20.25 -2.19
N MET A 26 0.68 20.84 -3.14
CA MET A 26 1.45 20.06 -4.10
C MET A 26 2.63 19.37 -3.40
N GLY A 27 2.60 18.05 -3.38
CA GLY A 27 3.70 17.21 -2.93
C GLY A 27 4.43 16.63 -4.15
N ARG A 28 5.77 16.58 -4.08
CA ARG A 28 6.55 15.83 -5.06
C ARG A 28 6.55 14.36 -4.68
N LEU A 29 6.14 13.51 -5.61
CA LEU A 29 6.26 12.06 -5.53
C LEU A 29 7.29 11.58 -6.54
N TYR A 30 8.04 10.54 -6.18
CA TYR A 30 9.02 9.90 -7.06
C TYR A 30 8.44 8.64 -7.67
N THR A 31 8.46 8.57 -9.00
CA THR A 31 7.99 7.39 -9.75
C THR A 31 9.20 6.53 -10.11
N LEU A 32 9.22 5.28 -9.63
CA LEU A 32 10.41 4.43 -9.73
C LEU A 32 10.52 3.68 -11.06
N GLY A 33 9.50 3.75 -11.93
CA GLY A 33 9.43 2.97 -13.17
C GLY A 33 9.43 1.46 -12.96
N VAL A 34 9.23 0.99 -11.73
CA VAL A 34 9.15 -0.42 -11.37
C VAL A 34 7.71 -0.85 -11.11
N VAL A 35 7.41 -2.09 -11.47
CA VAL A 35 6.18 -2.78 -11.09
C VAL A 35 6.57 -3.82 -10.04
N ALA A 36 6.00 -3.70 -8.86
CA ALA A 36 6.12 -4.71 -7.81
C ALA A 36 4.92 -5.66 -7.84
N GLU A 37 5.11 -6.85 -7.30
CA GLU A 37 4.01 -7.75 -6.99
C GLU A 37 3.58 -7.54 -5.54
N ALA A 38 2.28 -7.33 -5.32
CA ALA A 38 1.66 -7.21 -4.01
C ALA A 38 0.66 -8.35 -3.81
N LYS A 39 0.59 -8.88 -2.59
CA LYS A 39 -0.43 -9.84 -2.17
C LYS A 39 -0.72 -9.68 -0.68
N VAL A 40 -1.87 -10.17 -0.25
CA VAL A 40 -2.25 -10.21 1.16
C VAL A 40 -1.99 -11.61 1.69
N ILE A 41 -1.31 -11.69 2.83
CA ILE A 41 -0.99 -12.93 3.54
C ILE A 41 -1.71 -12.87 4.89
N VAL A 42 -2.53 -13.86 5.18
CA VAL A 42 -3.19 -14.05 6.47
C VAL A 42 -3.03 -15.50 6.92
N GLY A 43 -3.26 -15.79 8.20
CA GLY A 43 -2.97 -17.12 8.77
C GLY A 43 -3.68 -18.30 8.10
N ASP A 44 -4.77 -18.05 7.36
CA ASP A 44 -5.61 -19.06 6.73
C ASP A 44 -5.51 -19.11 5.19
N ARG A 45 -4.98 -18.07 4.54
CA ARG A 45 -4.83 -18.01 3.08
C ARG A 45 -3.96 -16.84 2.61
N ASP A 46 -3.55 -16.93 1.34
CA ASP A 46 -2.91 -15.84 0.60
C ASP A 46 -3.78 -15.44 -0.60
N THR A 47 -3.72 -14.17 -1.02
CA THR A 47 -4.24 -13.77 -2.33
C THR A 47 -3.26 -14.13 -3.44
N PRO A 48 -3.73 -14.20 -4.71
CA PRO A 48 -2.82 -14.09 -5.85
C PRO A 48 -1.99 -12.81 -5.78
N SER A 49 -0.79 -12.86 -6.37
CA SER A 49 0.01 -11.66 -6.60
C SER A 49 -0.64 -10.79 -7.67
N ILE A 50 -0.66 -9.49 -7.44
CA ILE A 50 -1.10 -8.48 -8.40
C ILE A 50 0.00 -7.44 -8.61
N ASN A 51 0.05 -6.89 -9.82
CA ASN A 51 0.98 -5.82 -10.15
C ASN A 51 0.58 -4.51 -9.46
N ALA A 52 1.56 -3.84 -8.86
CA ALA A 52 1.42 -2.56 -8.20
C ALA A 52 2.52 -1.60 -8.69
N TYR A 53 2.11 -0.37 -9.01
CA TYR A 53 3.04 0.72 -9.28
C TYR A 53 3.49 1.34 -7.96
N ILE A 54 4.78 1.61 -7.83
CA ILE A 54 5.36 2.18 -6.63
C ILE A 54 5.68 3.67 -6.87
N VAL A 55 5.19 4.49 -5.94
CA VAL A 55 5.60 5.88 -5.78
C VAL A 55 6.23 6.06 -4.41
N VAL A 56 7.23 6.94 -4.32
CA VAL A 56 7.92 7.23 -3.06
C VAL A 56 7.72 8.68 -2.70
N SER A 57 7.27 8.92 -1.46
CA SER A 57 7.14 10.25 -0.86
C SER A 57 8.23 10.46 0.19
N GLU A 58 8.75 11.69 0.25
CA GLU A 58 9.68 12.12 1.30
C GLU A 58 8.96 12.41 2.62
N TYR A 59 7.64 12.58 2.58
CA TYR A 59 6.83 13.01 3.73
C TYR A 59 6.08 11.88 4.42
N GLU A 60 5.89 10.75 3.74
CA GLU A 60 5.19 9.59 4.30
C GLU A 60 6.12 8.74 5.18
N ARG A 61 5.60 8.32 6.34
CA ARG A 61 6.32 7.55 7.35
C ARG A 61 6.00 6.06 7.33
N GLU A 62 5.04 5.65 6.51
CA GLU A 62 4.55 4.29 6.37
C GLU A 62 4.25 3.96 4.91
N VAL A 63 4.04 2.68 4.63
CA VAL A 63 3.59 2.23 3.31
C VAL A 63 2.08 2.39 3.24
N LEU A 64 1.62 3.10 2.21
CA LEU A 64 0.20 3.28 1.91
C LEU A 64 -0.16 2.49 0.65
N ILE A 65 -1.40 1.99 0.60
CA ILE A 65 -1.98 1.41 -0.60
C ILE A 65 -3.13 2.30 -1.10
N SER A 66 -3.31 2.38 -2.42
CA SER A 66 -4.48 3.04 -2.99
C SER A 66 -5.73 2.19 -2.81
N ASP A 67 -6.90 2.85 -2.88
CA ASP A 67 -8.20 2.19 -2.96
C ASP A 67 -8.29 1.23 -4.16
N HIS A 68 -7.68 1.59 -5.30
CA HIS A 68 -7.57 0.74 -6.47
C HIS A 68 -6.80 -0.56 -6.17
N LEU A 69 -5.65 -0.46 -5.49
CA LEU A 69 -4.87 -1.63 -5.11
C LEU A 69 -5.63 -2.48 -4.08
N ALA A 70 -6.27 -1.85 -3.09
CA ALA A 70 -7.09 -2.55 -2.10
C ALA A 70 -8.24 -3.34 -2.75
N GLY A 71 -8.94 -2.74 -3.72
CA GLY A 71 -9.99 -3.40 -4.48
C GLY A 71 -9.48 -4.57 -5.33
N ALA A 72 -8.32 -4.41 -5.98
CA ALA A 72 -7.68 -5.47 -6.75
C ALA A 72 -7.22 -6.66 -5.88
N LEU A 73 -6.84 -6.40 -4.62
CA LEU A 73 -6.54 -7.42 -3.61
C LEU A 73 -7.81 -8.07 -3.02
N GLY A 74 -9.00 -7.62 -3.42
CA GLY A 74 -10.27 -8.13 -2.93
C GLY A 74 -10.60 -7.70 -1.50
N LEU A 75 -10.05 -6.57 -1.03
CA LEU A 75 -10.29 -6.05 0.32
C LEU A 75 -11.60 -5.25 0.37
N ALA A 76 -12.42 -5.51 1.38
CA ALA A 76 -13.61 -4.73 1.72
C ALA A 76 -13.45 -4.18 3.14
N VAL A 77 -13.59 -2.86 3.29
CA VAL A 77 -13.54 -2.20 4.60
C VAL A 77 -14.87 -2.33 5.31
N GLU A 78 -14.84 -2.72 6.57
CA GLU A 78 -16.02 -2.80 7.45
C GLU A 78 -16.04 -1.61 8.43
N ASP A 79 -14.89 -1.23 8.99
CA ASP A 79 -14.75 -0.05 9.85
C ASP A 79 -13.34 0.55 9.73
N PHE A 80 -13.25 1.77 9.18
CA PHE A 80 -11.97 2.49 9.03
C PHE A 80 -11.32 2.86 10.35
N ARG A 81 -12.12 3.22 11.37
CA ARG A 81 -11.61 3.70 12.66
C ARG A 81 -10.88 2.59 13.40
N ASP A 82 -11.44 1.38 13.36
CA ASP A 82 -10.89 0.23 14.06
C ASP A 82 -10.01 -0.65 13.17
N GLY A 83 -9.84 -0.27 11.89
CA GLY A 83 -9.08 -1.02 10.90
C GLY A 83 -9.69 -2.39 10.61
N LEU A 84 -11.02 -2.49 10.64
CA LEU A 84 -11.76 -3.72 10.38
C LEU A 84 -12.03 -3.90 8.89
N TRP A 85 -11.78 -5.09 8.40
CA TRP A 85 -11.92 -5.44 7.00
C TRP A 85 -12.27 -6.92 6.84
N ARG A 86 -12.61 -7.32 5.62
CA ARG A 86 -12.72 -8.73 5.20
C ARG A 86 -12.33 -8.84 3.74
N PHE A 87 -12.14 -10.06 3.25
CA PHE A 87 -12.13 -10.24 1.80
C PHE A 87 -13.55 -10.16 1.24
N ASN A 88 -13.68 -9.71 -0.01
CA ASN A 88 -14.97 -9.51 -0.65
C ASN A 88 -15.79 -10.81 -0.83
N ASP A 89 -15.11 -11.96 -0.88
CA ASP A 89 -15.67 -13.30 -0.97
C ASP A 89 -16.03 -13.91 0.40
N GLU A 90 -15.76 -13.19 1.50
CA GLU A 90 -16.07 -13.64 2.86
C GLU A 90 -17.45 -13.18 3.32
N PRO A 91 -18.13 -13.98 4.17
CA PRO A 91 -19.35 -13.54 4.83
C PRO A 91 -19.04 -12.39 5.81
N PHE A 92 -20.04 -11.54 6.08
CA PHE A 92 -19.93 -10.44 7.05
C PHE A 92 -19.55 -10.88 8.47
N SER A 93 -19.75 -12.15 8.82
CA SER A 93 -19.33 -12.71 10.12
C SER A 93 -17.81 -12.90 10.23
N ARG A 94 -17.07 -12.86 9.13
CA ARG A 94 -15.62 -13.06 9.11
C ARG A 94 -14.89 -11.73 8.99
N VAL A 95 -14.86 -11.00 10.11
CA VAL A 95 -14.16 -9.72 10.24
C VAL A 95 -12.71 -9.94 10.65
N ARG A 96 -11.81 -9.23 10.00
CA ARG A 96 -10.36 -9.20 10.21
C ARG A 96 -9.96 -7.82 10.73
N ARG A 97 -8.82 -7.75 11.41
CA ARG A 97 -8.22 -6.50 11.88
C ARG A 97 -6.93 -6.27 11.13
N SER A 98 -6.67 -5.01 10.79
CA SER A 98 -5.42 -4.60 10.17
C SER A 98 -4.26 -4.75 11.15
N GLU A 99 -3.08 -5.11 10.63
CA GLU A 99 -1.85 -5.00 11.38
C GLU A 99 -1.58 -3.53 11.74
N GLY A 100 -0.88 -3.30 12.85
CA GLY A 100 -0.48 -1.96 13.24
C GLY A 100 0.45 -1.32 12.18
N PRO A 101 0.41 0.01 12.05
CA PRO A 101 1.30 0.71 11.11
C PRO A 101 2.75 0.43 11.47
N ARG A 102 3.54 0.00 10.48
CA ARG A 102 5.00 -0.03 10.60
C ARG A 102 5.52 1.32 10.16
N TYR A 103 6.20 2.01 11.07
CA TYR A 103 6.85 3.28 10.75
C TYR A 103 8.31 3.06 10.35
N TRP A 104 8.73 3.73 9.29
CA TRP A 104 10.12 3.78 8.86
C TRP A 104 10.67 5.19 9.08
N PRO A 105 11.68 5.36 9.96
CA PRO A 105 12.29 6.66 10.25
C PRO A 105 13.12 7.22 9.08
#